data_AF-A0A2A7UXN6-F1
#
_entry.id   AF-A0A2A7UXN6-F1
#
_cell.length_a   1.000
_cell.length_b   1.000
_cell.length_c   1.000
_cell.angle_alpha   90.00
_cell.angle_beta   90.00
_cell.angle_gamma   90.00
#
_symmetry.space_group_name_H-M   'P 1'
#
loop_
_entity.id
_entity.type
_entity.pdbx_description
1 polymer ?
#
loop_
_entity_poly.entity_id
_entity_poly.type
_entity_poly.pdbx_seq_one_letter_code
_entity_poly.pdbx_strand_id
1 'polypeptide(L)'
;MPLFDSRPVLWKNIAALMLKKYGRENLNQLAREAKFGPATASRIKAQDTSVGIEVIDRVATVLGVHPWQLLHEDFNPEFPSNSTNLSPLALDLAQQLDAIPDQTAREKAHALATQVLSLAAASITAPPSPEEPPTQQPG
;
A
#
# COMPACT_ATOMS: atom_id res chain seq x y z
N MET A 1 24.02 20.64 -10.41
CA MET A 1 23.36 19.66 -9.54
C MET A 1 21.93 19.49 -10.04
N PRO A 2 21.38 18.26 -10.12
CA PRO A 2 19.97 18.08 -10.44
C PRO A 2 19.11 18.79 -9.37
N LEU A 3 17.98 19.35 -9.80
CA LEU A 3 17.01 20.04 -8.92
C LEU A 3 16.38 19.09 -7.89
N PHE A 4 16.41 17.79 -8.17
CA PHE A 4 15.80 16.77 -7.35
C PHE A 4 16.68 15.52 -7.29
N ASP A 5 16.85 14.96 -6.09
CA ASP A 5 17.55 13.69 -5.87
C ASP A 5 16.53 12.61 -5.52
N SER A 6 16.28 11.68 -6.45
CA SER A 6 15.31 10.59 -6.25
C SER A 6 15.86 9.41 -5.45
N ARG A 7 17.17 9.37 -5.15
CA ARG A 7 17.79 8.22 -4.47
C ARG A 7 17.31 8.05 -3.02
N PRO A 8 17.17 9.12 -2.20
CA PRO A 8 16.60 9.00 -0.87
C PRO A 8 15.14 8.54 -0.89
N VAL A 9 14.35 9.00 -1.86
CA VAL A 9 12.95 8.59 -2.05
C VAL A 9 12.87 7.10 -2.38
N LEU A 10 13.67 6.66 -3.35
CA LEU A 10 13.78 5.25 -3.73
C LEU A 10 14.12 4.37 -2.52
N TRP A 11 15.15 4.74 -1.77
CA TRP A 11 15.59 3.97 -0.60
C TRP A 11 14.52 3.93 0.50
N LYS A 12 13.93 5.09 0.84
CA LYS A 12 12.83 5.20 1.82
C LYS A 12 11.70 4.25 1.48
N ASN A 13 11.25 4.24 0.22
CA ASN A 13 10.12 3.43 -0.23
C ASN A 13 10.46 1.93 -0.22
N ILE A 14 11.65 1.54 -0.69
CA ILE A 14 12.11 0.14 -0.64
C ILE A 14 12.22 -0.34 0.81
N ALA A 15 12.79 0.47 1.71
CA ALA A 15 12.93 0.12 3.12
C ALA A 15 11.56 -0.08 3.79
N ALA A 16 10.61 0.81 3.54
CA ALA A 16 9.26 0.71 4.07
C ALA A 16 8.52 -0.55 3.56
N LEU A 17 8.68 -0.87 2.28
CA LEU A 17 8.12 -2.10 1.69
C LEU A 17 8.78 -3.38 2.23
N MET A 18 10.10 -3.36 2.49
CA MET A 18 10.78 -4.48 3.15
C MET A 18 10.27 -4.68 4.59
N LEU A 19 10.06 -3.60 5.34
CA LEU A 19 9.46 -3.68 6.67
C LEU A 19 8.07 -4.31 6.60
N LYS A 20 7.23 -3.90 5.65
CA LYS A 20 5.90 -4.49 5.45
C LYS A 20 5.97 -5.98 5.07
N LYS A 21 6.84 -6.35 4.12
CA LYS A 21 6.90 -7.72 3.58
C LYS A 21 7.63 -8.71 4.49
N TYR A 22 8.72 -8.27 5.14
CA TYR A 22 9.63 -9.15 5.88
C TYR A 22 9.63 -8.88 7.39
N GLY A 23 8.93 -7.85 7.87
CA GLY A 23 8.94 -7.41 9.27
C GLY A 23 10.23 -6.71 9.72
N ARG A 24 11.23 -6.63 8.84
CA ARG A 24 12.53 -5.98 9.08
C ARG A 24 13.19 -5.59 7.76
N GLU A 25 14.16 -4.68 7.81
CA GLU A 25 15.02 -4.41 6.67
C GLU A 25 15.83 -5.68 6.34
N ASN A 26 15.63 -6.25 5.14
CA ASN A 26 16.30 -7.48 4.72
C ASN A 26 16.75 -7.42 3.27
N LEU A 27 17.84 -6.69 3.05
CA LEU A 27 18.46 -6.48 1.74
C LEU A 27 18.99 -7.76 1.09
N ASN A 28 19.49 -8.70 1.88
CA ASN A 28 19.99 -9.98 1.36
C ASN A 28 18.85 -10.82 0.78
N GLN A 29 17.71 -10.86 1.47
CA GLN A 29 16.52 -11.54 0.97
C GLN A 29 15.96 -10.84 -0.26
N LEU A 30 15.87 -9.51 -0.25
CA LEU A 30 15.44 -8.73 -1.42
C LEU A 30 16.35 -9.00 -2.63
N ALA A 31 17.68 -8.95 -2.45
CA ALA A 31 18.65 -9.19 -3.53
C ALA A 31 18.52 -10.59 -4.13
N ARG A 32 18.31 -11.60 -3.27
CA ARG A 32 18.10 -12.99 -3.68
C ARG A 32 16.80 -13.15 -4.48
N GLU A 33 15.69 -12.57 -4.02
CA GLU A 33 14.40 -12.65 -4.70
C GLU A 33 14.40 -11.87 -6.02
N ALA A 34 15.01 -10.69 -6.03
CA ALA A 34 15.10 -9.82 -7.20
C ALA A 34 16.25 -10.19 -8.16
N LYS A 35 17.01 -11.25 -7.83
CA LYS A 35 18.10 -11.79 -8.65
C LYS A 35 19.14 -10.73 -9.05
N PHE A 36 19.58 -9.91 -8.09
CA PHE A 36 20.72 -9.01 -8.27
C PHE A 36 21.82 -9.30 -7.23
N GLY A 37 23.07 -9.00 -7.59
CA GLY A 37 24.22 -9.29 -6.75
C GLY A 37 24.32 -8.39 -5.50
N PRO A 38 25.08 -8.81 -4.48
CA PRO A 38 25.23 -8.07 -3.22
C PRO A 38 25.82 -6.67 -3.41
N ALA A 39 26.66 -6.46 -4.44
CA ALA A 39 27.19 -5.14 -4.76
C ALA A 39 26.09 -4.15 -5.17
N THR A 40 25.10 -4.60 -5.95
CA THR A 40 23.93 -3.78 -6.31
C THR A 40 23.08 -3.47 -5.09
N ALA A 41 22.91 -4.45 -4.19
CA ALA A 41 22.20 -4.29 -2.93
C ALA A 41 22.82 -3.19 -2.06
N SER A 42 24.14 -3.23 -1.86
CA SER A 42 24.88 -2.23 -1.09
C SER A 42 24.81 -0.84 -1.72
N ARG A 43 24.90 -0.74 -3.05
CA ARG A 43 24.79 0.53 -3.80
C ARG A 43 23.43 1.19 -3.66
N ILE A 44 22.35 0.41 -3.75
CA ILE A 44 20.98 0.90 -3.54
C ILE A 44 20.86 1.52 -2.14
N LYS A 45 21.39 0.85 -1.12
CA LYS A 45 21.36 1.36 0.27
C LYS A 45 22.25 2.58 0.48
N ALA A 46 23.44 2.57 -0.12
CA ALA A 46 24.41 3.66 -0.01
C ALA A 46 23.96 4.94 -0.73
N GLN A 47 23.05 4.83 -1.71
CA GLN A 47 22.54 5.95 -2.51
C GLN A 47 23.68 6.71 -3.24
N ASP A 48 24.81 6.04 -3.46
CA ASP A 48 26.04 6.65 -3.99
C ASP A 48 26.10 6.66 -5.52
N THR A 49 25.31 5.79 -6.17
CA THR A 49 25.31 5.62 -7.63
C THR A 49 23.90 5.56 -8.20
N SER A 50 23.82 5.63 -9.53
CA SER A 50 22.58 5.44 -10.27
C SER A 50 22.14 3.98 -10.22
N VAL A 51 20.87 3.75 -9.92
CA VAL A 51 20.25 2.42 -9.99
C VAL A 51 19.62 2.27 -11.37
N GLY A 52 19.97 1.20 -12.08
CA GLY A 52 19.42 0.92 -13.41
C GLY A 52 17.93 0.62 -13.36
N ILE A 53 17.19 0.99 -14.41
CA ILE A 53 15.73 0.79 -14.51
C ILE A 53 15.37 -0.69 -14.33
N GLU A 54 16.14 -1.61 -14.92
CA GLU A 54 15.94 -3.06 -14.76
C GLU A 54 15.99 -3.52 -13.29
N VAL A 55 16.81 -2.88 -12.47
CA VAL A 55 16.92 -3.19 -11.04
C VAL A 55 15.68 -2.68 -10.31
N ILE A 56 15.21 -1.48 -10.66
CA ILE A 56 13.96 -0.91 -10.12
C ILE A 56 12.78 -1.83 -10.49
N ASP A 57 12.69 -2.31 -11.72
CA ASP A 57 11.64 -3.22 -12.17
C ASP A 57 11.63 -4.54 -11.40
N ARG A 58 12.81 -5.14 -11.18
CA ARG A 58 12.93 -6.40 -10.42
C ARG A 58 12.55 -6.20 -8.95
N VAL A 59 13.01 -5.10 -8.33
CA VAL A 59 12.65 -4.76 -6.95
C VAL A 59 11.15 -4.53 -6.83
N ALA A 60 10.56 -3.77 -7.75
CA ALA A 60 9.12 -3.47 -7.78
C ALA A 60 8.31 -4.76 -7.92
N THR A 61 8.71 -5.66 -8.84
CA THR A 61 8.08 -6.97 -9.03
C THR A 61 8.09 -7.80 -7.76
N VAL A 62 9.23 -7.87 -7.05
CA VAL A 62 9.36 -8.64 -5.81
C VAL A 62 8.53 -8.04 -4.68
N LEU A 63 8.43 -6.71 -4.62
CA LEU A 63 7.67 -6.01 -3.58
C LEU A 63 6.18 -5.84 -3.93
N GLY A 64 5.75 -6.28 -5.12
CA GLY A 64 4.35 -6.22 -5.55
C GLY A 64 3.86 -4.81 -5.85
N VAL A 65 4.74 -3.94 -6.33
CA VAL A 65 4.45 -2.53 -6.65
C VAL A 65 4.85 -2.21 -8.09
N HIS A 66 4.39 -1.08 -8.60
CA HIS A 66 4.86 -0.56 -9.88
C HIS A 66 6.19 0.21 -9.72
N PRO A 67 7.08 0.20 -10.74
CA PRO A 67 8.38 0.89 -10.67
C PRO A 67 8.27 2.38 -10.35
N TRP A 68 7.26 3.07 -10.90
CA TRP A 68 7.04 4.50 -10.65
C TRP A 68 6.65 4.80 -9.20
N GLN A 69 5.99 3.87 -8.51
CA GLN A 69 5.60 4.03 -7.11
C GLN A 69 6.83 4.10 -6.19
N LEU A 70 7.91 3.39 -6.54
CA LEU A 70 9.16 3.45 -5.79
C LEU A 70 9.81 4.83 -5.84
N LEU A 71 9.52 5.65 -6.84
CA LEU A 71 10.09 6.99 -7.03
C LEU A 71 9.18 8.12 -6.56
N HIS A 72 7.97 7.82 -6.06
CA HIS A 72 7.00 8.82 -5.64
C HIS A 72 7.23 9.23 -4.17
N GLU A 73 7.29 10.54 -3.89
CA GLU A 73 7.58 11.06 -2.54
C GLU A 73 6.51 10.70 -1.50
N ASP A 74 5.24 10.79 -1.92
CA ASP A 74 4.07 10.50 -1.09
C ASP A 74 3.64 9.02 -1.16
N PHE A 75 4.53 8.13 -1.60
CA PHE A 75 4.21 6.71 -1.60
C PHE A 75 3.96 6.20 -0.17
N ASN A 76 2.76 5.68 0.06
CA ASN A 76 2.41 5.01 1.31
C ASN A 76 2.38 3.49 1.07
N PRO A 77 3.23 2.69 1.75
CA PRO A 77 3.20 1.24 1.62
C PRO A 77 1.93 0.60 2.23
N GLU A 78 1.21 1.26 3.14
CA GLU A 78 -0.05 0.75 3.72
C GLU A 78 -1.20 0.85 2.73
N PHE A 79 -1.27 1.97 2.04
CA PHE A 79 -2.17 2.21 0.91
C PHE A 79 -1.31 2.30 -0.33
N PRO A 80 -0.78 1.17 -0.84
CA PRO A 80 -0.13 1.22 -2.14
C PRO A 80 -1.19 1.86 -3.04
N SER A 81 -0.86 2.97 -3.67
CA SER A 81 -1.70 3.62 -4.68
C SER A 81 -1.78 2.70 -5.88
N ASN A 82 -2.25 1.48 -5.65
CA ASN A 82 -3.02 0.71 -6.57
C ASN A 82 -4.03 1.72 -7.06
N SER A 83 -4.04 1.90 -8.36
CA SER A 83 -5.26 1.80 -9.15
C SER A 83 -6.08 0.63 -8.57
N THR A 84 -6.65 0.81 -7.38
CA THR A 84 -7.79 0.07 -6.94
C THR A 84 -8.74 0.40 -8.06
N ASN A 85 -9.07 -0.59 -8.88
CA ASN A 85 -10.20 -0.47 -9.79
C ASN A 85 -11.35 -0.11 -8.87
N LEU A 86 -11.57 1.19 -8.67
CA LEU A 86 -12.68 1.72 -7.92
C LEU A 86 -13.86 1.07 -8.61
N SER A 87 -14.67 0.36 -7.82
CA SER A 87 -15.88 -0.23 -8.36
C SER A 87 -16.61 0.87 -9.15
N PRO A 88 -17.18 0.58 -10.32
CA PRO A 88 -17.95 1.56 -11.07
C PRO A 88 -18.98 2.29 -10.19
N LEU A 89 -19.53 1.57 -9.20
CA LEU A 89 -20.42 2.13 -8.17
C LEU A 89 -19.73 3.18 -7.27
N ALA A 90 -18.49 2.95 -6.84
CA ALA A 90 -17.76 3.88 -6.00
C ALA A 90 -17.40 5.17 -6.77
N LEU A 91 -17.10 5.04 -8.06
CA LEU A 91 -16.87 6.16 -8.96
C LEU A 91 -18.15 6.97 -9.20
N ASP A 92 -19.27 6.30 -9.46
CA ASP A 92 -20.58 6.95 -9.62
C ASP A 92 -21.00 7.69 -8.34
N LEU A 93 -20.84 7.05 -7.17
CA LEU A 93 -21.13 7.70 -5.89
C LEU A 93 -20.25 8.95 -5.67
N ALA A 94 -18.96 8.88 -5.97
CA ALA A 94 -18.07 10.04 -5.84
C ALA A 94 -18.51 11.19 -6.76
N GLN A 95 -18.85 10.88 -8.01
CA GLN A 95 -19.36 11.88 -8.97
C GLN A 95 -20.68 12.51 -8.50
N GLN A 96 -21.59 11.72 -7.93
CA GLN A 96 -22.86 12.22 -7.39
C GLN A 96 -22.65 13.15 -6.19
N LEU A 97 -21.70 12.84 -5.31
CA LEU A 97 -21.35 13.70 -4.18
C LEU A 97 -20.76 15.03 -4.66
N ASP A 98 -19.85 15.00 -5.63
CA ASP A 98 -19.22 16.21 -6.19
C ASP A 98 -20.21 17.10 -6.96
N ALA A 99 -21.22 16.49 -7.59
CA ALA A 99 -22.25 17.19 -8.34
C ALA A 99 -23.23 18.00 -7.47
N ILE A 100 -23.19 17.89 -6.13
CA ILE A 100 -24.06 18.64 -5.22
C ILE A 100 -23.66 20.13 -5.25
N PRO A 101 -24.53 21.05 -5.73
CA PRO A 101 -24.15 22.45 -5.91
C PRO A 101 -23.98 23.21 -4.59
N ASP A 102 -24.78 22.89 -3.57
CA ASP A 102 -24.68 23.52 -2.24
C ASP A 102 -23.51 22.93 -1.44
N GLN A 103 -22.57 23.79 -1.03
CA GLN A 103 -21.36 23.40 -0.32
C GLN A 103 -21.70 22.78 1.06
N THR A 104 -22.68 23.32 1.76
CA THR A 104 -23.06 22.82 3.09
C THR A 104 -23.68 21.42 2.97
N ALA A 105 -24.54 21.20 1.97
CA ALA A 105 -25.09 19.88 1.68
C ALA A 105 -24.02 18.89 1.25
N ARG A 106 -23.04 19.32 0.45
CA ARG A 106 -21.93 18.46 0.00
C ARG A 106 -21.08 17.97 1.16
N GLU A 107 -20.66 18.87 2.05
CA GLU A 107 -19.87 18.53 3.25
C GLU A 107 -20.62 17.55 4.15
N LYS A 108 -21.93 17.75 4.36
CA LYS A 108 -22.78 16.82 5.10
C LYS A 108 -22.88 15.45 4.43
N ALA A 109 -23.03 15.42 3.11
CA ALA A 109 -23.11 14.18 2.34
C ALA A 109 -21.80 13.38 2.42
N HIS A 110 -20.63 14.05 2.33
CA HIS A 110 -19.32 13.40 2.55
C HIS A 110 -19.14 12.89 3.97
N ALA A 111 -19.56 13.67 4.98
CA ALA A 111 -19.47 13.26 6.37
C ALA A 111 -20.32 12.01 6.63
N LEU A 112 -21.53 11.95 6.07
CA LEU A 112 -22.43 10.80 6.19
C LEU A 112 -21.85 9.57 5.47
N ALA A 113 -21.35 9.73 4.24
CA ALA A 113 -20.70 8.65 3.50
C ALA A 113 -19.53 8.05 4.28
N THR A 114 -18.68 8.89 4.88
CA THR A 114 -17.56 8.46 5.73
C THR A 114 -18.03 7.69 6.97
N GLN A 115 -19.10 8.14 7.63
CA GLN A 115 -19.66 7.43 8.78
C GLN A 115 -20.23 6.06 8.41
N VAL A 116 -20.97 5.96 7.29
CA VAL A 116 -21.51 4.69 6.80
C VAL A 116 -20.38 3.71 6.47
N LEU A 117 -19.33 4.17 5.81
CA LEU A 117 -18.16 3.34 5.50
C LEU A 117 -17.46 2.85 6.79
N SER A 118 -17.32 3.72 7.79
CA SER A 118 -16.75 3.37 9.10
C SER A 118 -17.58 2.30 9.82
N LEU A 119 -18.91 2.45 9.84
CA LEU A 119 -19.82 1.46 10.43
C LEU A 119 -19.81 0.11 9.68
N ALA A 120 -19.76 0.15 8.35
CA ALA A 120 -19.66 -1.04 7.52
C ALA A 120 -18.34 -1.80 7.77
N ALA A 121 -17.22 -1.09 7.89
CA ALA A 121 -15.93 -1.68 8.21
C ALA A 121 -15.91 -2.32 9.62
N ALA A 122 -16.53 -1.67 10.60
CA ALA A 122 -16.66 -2.22 11.96
C ALA A 122 -17.49 -3.51 11.99
N SER A 123 -18.52 -3.61 11.15
CA SER A 123 -19.42 -4.79 11.10
C SER A 123 -18.75 -6.03 10.49
N ILE A 124 -17.76 -5.85 9.61
CA ILE A 124 -17.01 -6.95 8.99
C ILE A 124 -15.95 -7.52 9.96
N THR A 125 -15.58 -6.78 11.01
CA THR A 125 -14.53 -7.14 11.98
C THR A 125 -15.11 -7.74 13.28
N ALA A 126 -16.35 -8.20 13.28
CA ALA A 126 -16.88 -8.98 14.39
C ALA A 126 -16.27 -10.40 14.37
N PRO A 127 -15.55 -10.85 15.40
CA PRO A 127 -15.08 -12.23 15.48
C PRO A 127 -16.29 -13.19 15.46
N PRO A 128 -16.19 -14.38 14.85
CA PRO A 128 -17.24 -15.38 14.98
C PRO A 128 -17.39 -15.71 16.47
N SER A 129 -18.64 -15.64 16.96
CA SER A 129 -19.01 -16.08 18.30
C SER A 129 -18.42 -17.47 18.59
N PRO A 130 -17.90 -17.73 19.79
CA PRO A 130 -17.34 -19.03 20.15
C PRO A 130 -18.43 -20.11 20.03
N GLU A 131 -18.11 -21.16 19.28
CA GLU A 131 -18.89 -22.39 19.17
C GLU A 131 -19.31 -22.89 20.56
N GLU A 132 -20.61 -23.12 20.74
CA GLU A 132 -21.13 -23.87 21.88
C GLU A 132 -20.51 -25.28 21.89
N PRO A 133 -20.01 -25.77 23.04
CA PRO A 133 -19.41 -27.10 23.13
C PRO A 133 -20.48 -28.20 22.97
N PRO A 134 -20.15 -29.35 22.35
CA PRO A 134 -21.12 -30.40 22.11
C PRO A 134 -21.54 -31.05 23.44
N THR A 135 -22.84 -30.97 23.73
CA THR A 135 -23.53 -31.71 24.77
C THR A 135 -23.30 -33.21 24.57
N GLN A 136 -22.45 -33.81 25.42
CA GLN A 136 -22.33 -35.25 25.54
C GLN A 136 -23.65 -35.81 26.09
N GLN A 137 -24.39 -36.58 25.28
CA GLN A 137 -25.47 -37.44 25.75
C GLN A 137 -24.89 -38.63 26.53
N PRO A 138 -25.36 -38.93 27.75
CA PRO A 138 -25.01 -40.17 28.42
C PRO A 138 -25.89 -41.32 27.92
N GLY A 139 -25.28 -42.48 27.69
CA GLY A 139 -25.94 -43.78 27.54
C GLY A 139 -26.11 -44.49 28.87
#